data_AF-A0A2J6SIZ7-F1
#
_entry.id   AF-A0A2J6SIZ7-F1
#
_cell.length_a   1.000
_cell.length_b   1.000
_cell.length_c   1.000
_cell.angle_alpha   90.00
_cell.angle_beta   90.00
_cell.angle_gamma   90.00
#
_symmetry.space_group_name_H-M   'P 1'
#
loop_
_entity.id
_entity.type
_entity.pdbx_description
1 polymer ?
#
loop_
_entity_poly.entity_id
_entity_poly.type
_entity_poly.pdbx_seq_one_letter_code
_entity_poly.pdbx_strand_id
1 'polypeptide(L)'
;MKKLAKFVREVRAIAIENGRAATDVNFFPMIVPIVGRAMEEALDDRYEANAGWEGGLATISSFMNVDFSKCPVDEPFDVEGLKDRSSAIHSLIACAKTYAGHEGKLLTLRMLGHAFAFCRCGQWYVGTPESIADVFESFVNEANIDGLNVAYELRLKL
;
A
#
# COMPACT_ATOMS: atom_id res chain seq x y z
N MET A 1 11.57 -6.63 -5.56
CA MET A 1 12.50 -5.93 -6.49
C MET A 1 12.36 -6.31 -7.96
N LYS A 2 12.56 -7.58 -8.36
CA LYS A 2 12.57 -8.00 -9.79
C LYS A 2 11.37 -7.53 -10.65
N LYS A 3 10.14 -7.59 -10.12
CA LYS A 3 8.93 -7.13 -10.84
C LYS A 3 8.96 -5.61 -11.11
N LEU A 4 9.34 -4.81 -10.11
CA LEU A 4 9.45 -3.36 -10.24
C LEU A 4 10.55 -2.98 -11.24
N ALA A 5 11.72 -3.61 -11.14
CA ALA A 5 12.82 -3.40 -12.08
C ALA A 5 12.41 -3.70 -13.54
N LYS A 6 11.64 -4.77 -13.74
CA LYS A 6 11.08 -5.10 -15.06
C LYS A 6 10.14 -4.00 -15.56
N PHE A 7 9.19 -3.58 -14.73
CA PHE A 7 8.24 -2.52 -15.07
C PHE A 7 8.92 -1.18 -15.42
N VAL A 8 9.90 -0.76 -14.62
CA VAL A 8 10.68 0.47 -14.88
C VAL A 8 11.38 0.40 -16.24
N ARG A 9 12.03 -0.74 -16.55
CA ARG A 9 12.68 -0.93 -17.85
C ARG A 9 11.70 -0.87 -19.01
N GLU A 10 10.54 -1.51 -18.89
CA GLU A 10 9.51 -1.53 -19.94
C GLU A 10 8.96 -0.13 -20.22
N VAL A 11 8.63 0.63 -19.18
CA VAL A 11 8.10 1.99 -19.35
C VAL A 11 9.15 2.94 -19.91
N ARG A 12 10.41 2.82 -19.50
CA ARG A 12 11.51 3.62 -20.07
C ARG A 12 11.80 3.26 -21.53
N ALA A 13 11.65 2.00 -21.92
CA ALA A 13 11.75 1.58 -23.32
C ALA A 13 10.65 2.24 -24.17
N ILE A 14 9.40 2.26 -23.68
CA ILE A 14 8.29 2.95 -24.34
C ILE A 14 8.57 4.46 -24.48
N ALA A 15 9.18 5.10 -23.47
CA ALA A 15 9.55 6.51 -23.55
C ALA A 15 10.55 6.77 -24.71
N ILE A 16 11.57 5.90 -24.85
CA ILE A 16 12.53 5.96 -25.96
C ILE A 16 11.85 5.76 -27.31
N GLU A 17 10.96 4.78 -27.43
CA GLU A 17 10.19 4.53 -28.66
C GLU A 17 9.37 5.74 -29.10
N ASN A 18 8.97 6.60 -28.15
CA ASN A 18 8.23 7.84 -28.39
C ASN A 18 9.15 9.08 -28.49
N GLY A 19 10.47 8.90 -28.69
CA GLY A 19 11.41 9.98 -28.93
C GLY A 19 11.81 10.79 -27.68
N ARG A 20 11.54 10.28 -26.47
CA ARG A 20 11.96 10.87 -25.20
C ARG A 20 13.22 10.20 -24.67
N ALA A 21 13.95 10.86 -23.77
CA ALA A 21 14.99 10.19 -23.01
C ALA A 21 14.35 9.27 -21.95
N ALA A 22 14.98 8.13 -21.66
CA ALA A 22 14.53 7.23 -20.59
C ALA A 22 14.42 7.93 -19.23
N THR A 23 15.31 8.90 -18.98
CA THR A 23 15.38 9.72 -17.77
C THR A 23 14.33 10.82 -17.71
N ASP A 24 13.54 11.03 -18.76
CA ASP A 24 12.42 11.99 -18.71
C ASP A 24 11.22 11.40 -17.93
N VAL A 25 11.26 10.11 -17.59
CA VAL A 25 10.25 9.42 -16.80
C VAL A 25 10.86 8.94 -15.49
N ASN A 26 10.50 9.65 -14.42
CA ASN A 26 10.94 9.35 -13.07
C ASN A 26 9.96 8.41 -12.35
N PHE A 27 10.48 7.47 -11.57
CA PHE A 27 9.71 6.48 -10.83
C PHE A 27 9.81 6.70 -9.32
N PHE A 28 8.65 6.83 -8.68
CA PHE A 28 8.51 7.05 -7.24
C PHE A 28 7.58 6.01 -6.61
N PRO A 29 8.05 4.79 -6.30
CA PRO A 29 7.24 3.83 -5.57
C PRO A 29 6.90 4.37 -4.18
N MET A 30 5.69 4.05 -3.72
CA MET A 30 5.22 4.40 -2.39
C MET A 30 5.75 3.41 -1.35
N ILE A 31 6.26 3.95 -0.24
CA ILE A 31 6.72 3.18 0.91
C ILE A 31 6.14 3.75 2.21
N VAL A 32 5.97 2.88 3.19
CA VAL A 32 5.54 3.25 4.54
C VAL A 32 6.59 2.73 5.52
N PRO A 33 7.65 3.51 5.83
CA PRO A 33 8.68 3.08 6.76
C PRO A 33 8.21 3.28 8.20
N ILE A 34 8.31 2.23 9.02
CA ILE A 34 8.10 2.25 10.46
C ILE A 34 9.45 2.07 11.12
N VAL A 35 10.03 3.17 11.60
CA VAL A 35 11.40 3.22 12.09
C VAL A 35 11.43 3.28 13.61
N GLY A 36 12.15 2.35 14.24
CA GLY A 36 12.49 2.39 15.67
C GLY A 36 14.00 2.33 15.86
N ARG A 37 14.53 2.87 16.98
CA ARG A 37 15.98 2.77 17.28
C ARG A 37 16.41 1.32 17.51
N ALA A 38 15.48 0.48 17.93
CA ALA A 38 15.61 -0.96 18.03
C ALA A 38 14.42 -1.64 17.34
N MET A 39 14.56 -2.92 17.01
CA MET A 39 13.49 -3.68 16.36
C MET A 39 12.21 -3.76 17.19
N GLU A 40 12.35 -3.89 18.51
CA GLU A 40 11.21 -3.89 19.43
C GLU A 40 10.43 -2.57 19.37
N GLU A 41 11.13 -1.43 19.30
CA GLU A 41 10.48 -0.14 19.10
C GLU A 41 9.82 -0.07 17.71
N ALA A 42 10.46 -0.59 16.67
CA ALA A 42 9.89 -0.59 15.32
C ALA A 42 8.64 -1.47 15.21
N LEU A 43 8.57 -2.58 15.94
CA LEU A 43 7.41 -3.49 15.96
C LEU A 43 6.25 -2.98 16.83
N ASP A 44 6.44 -1.93 17.61
CA ASP A 44 5.38 -1.32 18.41
C ASP A 44 4.19 -0.87 17.52
N ASP A 45 3.08 -1.55 17.74
CA ASP A 45 1.81 -1.46 17.03
C ASP A 45 0.81 -0.51 17.70
N ARG A 46 1.26 0.39 18.59
CA ARG A 46 0.44 1.49 19.17
C ARG A 46 -0.38 2.29 18.15
N TYR A 47 0.05 2.34 16.90
CA TYR A 47 -0.71 3.01 15.85
C TYR A 47 -2.07 2.33 15.63
N GLU A 48 -2.20 1.01 15.81
CA GLU A 48 -3.44 0.25 15.65
C GLU A 48 -4.57 0.75 16.56
N ALA A 49 -4.25 1.27 17.75
CA ALA A 49 -5.25 1.85 18.66
C ALA A 49 -5.97 3.07 18.06
N ASN A 50 -5.35 3.75 17.09
CA ASN A 50 -5.92 4.89 16.38
C ASN A 50 -6.56 4.50 15.03
N ALA A 51 -6.60 3.21 14.69
CA ALA A 51 -7.15 2.72 13.42
C ALA A 51 -8.68 2.76 13.41
N GLY A 52 -9.26 3.88 12.99
CA GLY A 52 -10.71 4.01 12.78
C GLY A 52 -11.18 3.34 11.49
N TRP A 53 -11.92 2.24 11.60
CA TRP A 53 -12.42 1.50 10.44
C TRP A 53 -13.40 2.32 9.59
N GLU A 54 -14.19 3.21 10.19
CA GLU A 54 -15.10 4.10 9.46
C GLU A 54 -14.33 5.05 8.53
N GLY A 55 -13.20 5.57 8.99
CA GLY A 55 -12.33 6.46 8.21
C GLY A 55 -11.72 5.75 7.02
N GLY A 56 -11.14 4.56 7.24
CA GLY A 56 -10.62 3.74 6.15
C GLY A 56 -11.70 3.26 5.19
N LEU A 57 -12.92 3.01 5.69
CA LEU A 57 -14.06 2.63 4.85
C LEU A 57 -14.54 3.82 3.98
N ALA A 58 -14.46 5.06 4.48
CA ALA A 58 -14.73 6.25 3.70
C ALA A 58 -13.67 6.45 2.59
N THR A 59 -12.39 6.23 2.92
CA THR A 59 -11.31 6.25 1.93
C THR A 59 -11.51 5.23 0.82
N ILE A 60 -11.82 3.97 1.18
CA ILE A 60 -12.01 2.92 0.18
C ILE A 60 -13.29 3.11 -0.63
N SER A 61 -14.35 3.68 -0.03
CA SER A 61 -15.57 4.10 -0.73
C SER A 61 -15.26 5.05 -1.87
N SER A 62 -14.40 6.05 -1.63
CA SER A 62 -13.96 7.00 -2.65
C SER A 62 -13.18 6.32 -3.78
N PHE A 63 -12.23 5.45 -3.45
CA PHE A 63 -11.44 4.73 -4.46
C PHE A 63 -12.27 3.76 -5.31
N MET A 64 -13.25 3.08 -4.70
CA MET A 64 -14.09 2.10 -5.38
C MET A 64 -15.30 2.75 -6.08
N ASN A 65 -15.59 4.02 -5.78
CA ASN A 65 -16.81 4.71 -6.19
C ASN A 65 -18.06 3.88 -5.83
N VAL A 66 -18.09 3.38 -4.59
CA VAL A 66 -19.18 2.57 -4.01
C VAL A 66 -19.53 3.16 -2.65
N ASP A 67 -20.80 3.45 -2.44
CA ASP A 67 -21.33 3.85 -1.13
C ASP A 67 -21.54 2.62 -0.24
N PHE A 68 -20.66 2.45 0.75
CA PHE A 68 -20.71 1.34 1.71
C PHE A 68 -21.65 1.60 2.90
N SER A 69 -22.24 2.79 3.04
CA SER A 69 -23.10 3.14 4.19
C SER A 69 -24.36 2.27 4.30
N LYS A 70 -24.76 1.64 3.20
CA LYS A 70 -25.95 0.77 3.11
C LYS A 70 -25.62 -0.72 3.21
N CYS A 71 -24.34 -1.07 3.31
CA CYS A 71 -23.90 -2.45 3.36
C CYS A 71 -23.71 -2.91 4.81
N PRO A 72 -24.06 -4.17 5.14
CA PRO A 72 -23.79 -4.72 6.46
C PRO A 72 -22.27 -4.86 6.67
N VAL A 73 -21.75 -4.20 7.71
CA VAL A 73 -20.29 -4.01 7.87
C VAL A 73 -19.56 -5.24 8.39
N ASP A 74 -20.27 -6.12 9.08
CA ASP A 74 -19.75 -7.35 9.70
C ASP A 74 -20.13 -8.63 8.93
N GLU A 75 -20.87 -8.48 7.83
CA GLU A 75 -21.20 -9.61 6.96
C GLU A 75 -20.10 -9.83 5.90
N PRO A 76 -19.99 -11.07 5.38
CA PRO A 76 -19.14 -11.37 4.24
C PRO A 76 -19.38 -10.43 3.06
N PHE A 77 -18.33 -9.77 2.61
CA PHE A 77 -18.34 -8.83 1.50
C PHE A 77 -17.59 -9.41 0.30
N ASP A 78 -18.29 -9.55 -0.82
CA ASP A 78 -17.69 -10.00 -2.08
C ASP A 78 -17.02 -8.84 -2.81
N VAL A 79 -15.70 -8.71 -2.60
CA VAL A 79 -14.87 -7.74 -3.32
C VAL A 79 -14.68 -8.09 -4.80
N GLU A 80 -14.87 -9.35 -5.20
CA GLU A 80 -14.64 -9.79 -6.58
C GLU A 80 -15.71 -9.23 -7.52
N GLY A 81 -16.94 -9.05 -7.04
CA GLY A 81 -18.02 -8.39 -7.76
C GLY A 81 -17.74 -6.93 -8.14
N LEU A 82 -16.67 -6.32 -7.63
CA LEU A 82 -16.27 -4.94 -7.96
C LEU A 82 -15.16 -4.83 -9.02
N LYS A 83 -14.57 -5.95 -9.44
CA LYS A 83 -13.38 -5.98 -10.31
C LYS A 83 -13.51 -5.26 -11.65
N ASP A 84 -14.71 -5.19 -12.19
CA ASP A 84 -14.97 -4.62 -13.52
C ASP A 84 -15.18 -3.09 -13.49
N ARG A 85 -15.14 -2.48 -12.31
CA ARG A 85 -15.53 -1.07 -12.13
C ARG A 85 -14.36 -0.09 -12.29
N SER A 86 -13.11 -0.49 -12.05
CA SER A 86 -11.91 0.37 -12.18
C SER A 86 -10.60 -0.41 -12.00
N SER A 87 -9.52 0.02 -12.65
CA SER A 87 -8.17 -0.55 -12.48
C SER A 87 -7.57 -0.30 -11.08
N ALA A 88 -7.97 0.79 -10.40
CA ALA A 88 -7.59 1.05 -9.02
C ALA A 88 -8.08 -0.07 -8.07
N ILE A 89 -9.21 -0.70 -8.42
CA ILE A 89 -9.83 -1.76 -7.63
C ILE A 89 -8.95 -3.00 -7.57
N HIS A 90 -8.13 -3.28 -8.59
CA HIS A 90 -7.30 -4.49 -8.59
C HIS A 90 -6.21 -4.45 -7.52
N SER A 91 -5.57 -3.28 -7.32
CA SER A 91 -4.55 -3.10 -6.27
C SER A 91 -5.18 -3.16 -4.87
N LEU A 92 -6.39 -2.62 -4.74
CA LEU A 92 -7.13 -2.58 -3.48
C LEU A 92 -7.66 -3.97 -3.11
N ILE A 93 -8.18 -4.73 -4.08
CA ILE A 93 -8.54 -6.13 -3.92
C ILE A 93 -7.31 -6.96 -3.54
N ALA A 94 -6.14 -6.71 -4.15
CA ALA A 94 -4.92 -7.42 -3.78
C ALA A 94 -4.49 -7.13 -2.33
N CYS A 95 -4.60 -5.87 -1.87
CA CYS A 95 -4.38 -5.53 -0.46
C CYS A 95 -5.39 -6.20 0.46
N ALA A 96 -6.68 -6.14 0.11
CA ALA A 96 -7.76 -6.78 0.87
C ALA A 96 -7.57 -8.30 0.97
N LYS A 97 -7.12 -8.95 -0.11
CA LYS A 97 -6.77 -10.39 -0.14
C LYS A 97 -5.55 -10.73 0.70
N THR A 98 -4.55 -9.86 0.75
CA THR A 98 -3.38 -10.06 1.61
C THR A 98 -3.79 -10.02 3.09
N TYR A 99 -4.74 -9.14 3.43
CA TYR A 99 -5.29 -9.02 4.78
C TYR A 99 -6.26 -10.17 5.14
N ALA A 100 -7.15 -10.54 4.21
CA ALA A 100 -8.04 -11.70 4.35
C ALA A 100 -7.31 -13.05 4.26
N GLY A 101 -6.08 -13.05 3.74
CA GLY A 101 -5.19 -14.21 3.58
C GLY A 101 -4.59 -14.75 4.87
N HIS A 102 -4.83 -14.10 6.01
CA HIS A 102 -4.68 -14.73 7.31
C HIS A 102 -5.93 -15.58 7.62
N GLU A 103 -5.86 -16.86 7.23
CA GLU A 103 -6.70 -17.97 7.72
C GLU A 103 -8.19 -17.96 7.32
N GLY A 104 -8.52 -18.07 6.03
CA GLY A 104 -9.83 -18.58 5.59
C GLY A 104 -11.06 -17.78 6.07
N LYS A 105 -10.87 -16.55 6.55
CA LYS A 105 -11.95 -15.67 7.01
C LYS A 105 -12.61 -15.00 5.82
N LEU A 106 -13.93 -14.96 5.85
CA LEU A 106 -14.71 -14.15 4.94
C LEU A 106 -14.40 -12.67 5.21
N LEU A 107 -13.96 -11.95 4.18
CA LEU A 107 -13.64 -10.53 4.27
C LEU A 107 -14.91 -9.74 4.62
N THR A 108 -14.87 -8.89 5.64
CA THR A 108 -15.96 -7.96 5.98
C THR A 108 -15.58 -6.52 5.65
N LEU A 109 -16.56 -5.62 5.53
CA LEU A 109 -16.27 -4.19 5.32
C LEU A 109 -15.57 -3.56 6.52
N ARG A 110 -15.79 -4.06 7.74
CA ARG A 110 -15.04 -3.63 8.93
C ARG A 110 -13.55 -3.97 8.80
N MET A 111 -13.23 -5.19 8.37
CA MET A 111 -11.84 -5.61 8.12
C MET A 111 -11.20 -4.78 7.01
N LEU A 112 -11.95 -4.52 5.94
CA LEU A 112 -11.50 -3.65 4.85
C LEU A 112 -11.26 -2.22 5.35
N GLY A 113 -12.19 -1.67 6.12
CA GLY A 113 -12.06 -0.35 6.74
C GLY A 113 -10.83 -0.24 7.65
N HIS A 114 -10.58 -1.23 8.51
CA HIS A 114 -9.37 -1.27 9.34
C HIS A 114 -8.10 -1.36 8.50
N ALA A 115 -8.07 -2.22 7.48
CA ALA A 115 -6.90 -2.33 6.60
C ALA A 115 -6.59 -1.00 5.91
N PHE A 116 -7.61 -0.23 5.53
CA PHE A 116 -7.46 1.05 4.87
C PHE A 116 -7.49 2.26 5.82
N ALA A 117 -7.54 2.06 7.14
CA ALA A 117 -7.59 3.13 8.14
C ALA A 117 -6.39 4.10 8.00
N PHE A 118 -5.27 3.58 7.49
CA PHE A 118 -4.08 4.35 7.24
C PHE A 118 -3.70 4.49 5.75
N CYS A 119 -4.68 4.40 4.85
CA CYS A 119 -4.44 4.48 3.41
C CYS A 119 -3.38 3.46 2.94
N ARG A 120 -3.55 2.20 3.38
CA ARG A 120 -2.58 1.09 3.26
C ARG A 120 -2.42 0.55 1.84
N CYS A 121 -2.07 1.42 0.91
CA CYS A 121 -1.81 1.11 -0.49
C CYS A 121 -0.31 0.85 -0.76
N GLY A 122 0.58 1.31 0.12
CA GLY A 122 2.03 1.14 0.01
C GLY A 122 2.55 -0.11 0.74
N GLN A 123 3.76 -0.56 0.37
CA GLN A 123 4.45 -1.62 1.12
C GLN A 123 5.02 -1.05 2.42
N TRP A 124 4.77 -1.76 3.52
CA TRP A 124 5.26 -1.42 4.84
C TRP A 124 6.63 -2.04 5.06
N TYR A 125 7.55 -1.23 5.57
CA TYR A 125 8.88 -1.68 5.96
C TYR A 125 9.10 -1.31 7.42
N VAL A 126 9.18 -2.31 8.28
CA VAL A 126 9.35 -2.13 9.72
C VAL A 126 10.79 -2.46 10.08
N GLY A 127 11.51 -1.54 10.71
CA GLY A 127 12.95 -1.71 10.88
C GLY A 127 13.68 -0.69 11.74
N THR A 128 14.98 -0.95 11.94
CA THR A 128 15.95 0.06 12.40
C THR A 128 16.30 1.02 11.26
N PRO A 129 16.89 2.19 11.55
CA PRO A 129 17.32 3.14 10.51
C PRO A 129 18.19 2.48 9.42
N GLU A 130 19.12 1.60 9.82
CA GLU A 130 20.03 0.89 8.93
C GLU A 130 19.26 -0.06 8.01
N SER A 131 18.38 -0.90 8.58
CA SER A 131 17.60 -1.85 7.79
C SER A 131 16.64 -1.17 6.79
N ILE A 132 16.10 0.01 7.14
CA ILE A 132 15.24 0.78 6.24
C ILE A 132 16.07 1.48 5.16
N ALA A 133 17.26 1.96 5.48
CA ALA A 133 18.20 2.48 4.49
C ALA A 133 18.59 1.38 3.48
N ASP A 134 18.87 0.15 3.94
CA ASP A 134 19.16 -0.99 3.05
C ASP A 134 18.00 -1.27 2.09
N VAL A 135 16.76 -1.16 2.58
CA VAL A 135 15.57 -1.26 1.72
C VAL A 135 15.60 -0.17 0.66
N PHE A 136 15.84 1.09 1.02
CA PHE A 136 15.83 2.22 0.07
C PHE A 136 16.95 2.05 -0.97
N GLU A 137 18.13 1.63 -0.54
CA GLU A 137 19.25 1.30 -1.43
C GLU A 137 18.88 0.18 -2.42
N SER A 138 18.20 -0.88 -1.96
CA SER A 138 17.76 -1.95 -2.86
C SER A 138 16.85 -1.45 -3.97
N PHE A 139 16.00 -0.46 -3.69
CA PHE A 139 15.15 0.14 -4.72
C PHE A 139 15.98 0.84 -5.80
N VAL A 140 16.95 1.67 -5.40
CA VAL A 140 17.81 2.40 -6.34
C VAL A 140 18.69 1.42 -7.12
N ASN A 141 19.40 0.55 -6.41
CA ASN A 141 20.43 -0.33 -6.97
C ASN A 141 19.85 -1.46 -7.82
N GLU A 142 18.71 -2.03 -7.44
CA GLU A 142 18.13 -3.19 -8.14
C GLU A 142 16.99 -2.83 -9.10
N ALA A 143 16.25 -1.76 -8.82
CA ALA A 143 15.08 -1.37 -9.61
C ALA A 143 15.22 -0.07 -10.39
N ASN A 144 16.32 0.67 -10.23
CA ASN A 144 16.59 1.91 -10.97
C ASN A 144 15.44 2.92 -10.82
N ILE A 145 14.99 3.11 -9.58
CA ILE A 145 14.03 4.14 -9.21
C ILE A 145 14.74 5.48 -8.97
N ASP A 146 14.00 6.59 -9.09
CA ASP A 146 14.56 7.94 -9.02
C ASP A 146 14.26 8.64 -7.70
N GLY A 147 13.36 8.07 -6.89
CA GLY A 147 13.04 8.53 -5.56
C GLY A 147 11.91 7.73 -4.95
N LEU A 148 11.49 8.11 -3.75
CA LEU A 148 10.45 7.40 -3.00
C LEU A 148 9.32 8.37 -2.64
N ASN A 149 8.08 7.90 -2.76
CA ASN A 149 6.96 8.59 -2.16
C ASN A 149 6.78 8.06 -0.73
N VAL A 150 7.26 8.81 0.26
CA VAL A 150 7.25 8.39 1.66
C VAL A 150 5.92 8.76 2.30
N ALA A 151 5.06 7.76 2.48
CA ALA A 151 3.87 7.89 3.30
C ALA A 151 4.24 7.72 4.78
N TYR A 152 3.43 8.29 5.66
CA TYR A 152 3.69 8.32 7.09
C TYR A 152 2.55 7.70 7.88
N GLU A 153 2.93 7.13 9.02
CA GLU A 153 2.00 6.73 10.06
C GLU A 153 2.32 7.52 11.32
N LEU A 154 1.29 8.09 11.94
CA LEU A 154 1.46 8.84 13.17
C LEU A 154 1.43 7.88 14.36
N ARG A 155 2.59 7.61 14.93
CA ARG A 155 2.69 7.18 16.32
C ARG A 155 2.52 8.41 17.21
N LEU A 156 1.29 8.66 17.65
CA LEU A 156 1.08 9.62 18.73
C LEU A 156 1.77 9.10 19.98
N LYS A 157 2.77 9.83 20.49
CA LYS A 157 3.25 9.63 21.85
C LYS A 157 2.13 10.08 22.78
N LEU A 158 1.47 9.12 23.42
CA LEU A 158 0.67 9.38 24.62
C LEU A 158 1.60 9.67 25.79
#